data_AF-A0A968WJ86-F1
#
_entry.id   AF-A0A968WJ86-F1
#
_cell.length_a   1.000
_cell.length_b   1.000
_cell.length_c   1.000
_cell.angle_alpha   90.00
_cell.angle_beta   90.00
_cell.angle_gamma   90.00
#
_symmetry.space_group_name_H-M   'P 1'
#
loop_
_entity.id
_entity.type
_entity.pdbx_description
1 polymer ?
#
loop_
_entity_poly.entity_id
_entity_poly.type
_entity_poly.pdbx_seq_one_letter_code
_entity_poly.pdbx_strand_id
1 'polypeptide(L)'
;MKCPVCRATYRSSEKSENSNSPSTYFCRRCGVDLTPLIHLHDQAIWYHHQAIQALRLGDDREAMHRNDRALALYDNHADFHALAGQLWALQGELGAAIAAWQKALQLNPQHPTAGTFLQFFSIPDLSYL
;
A
#
# COMPACT_ATOMS: atom_id res chain seq x y z
N MET A 1 -10.04 -6.81 -0.28
CA MET A 1 -9.18 -7.84 -0.91
C MET A 1 -10.02 -8.68 -1.88
N LYS A 2 -9.39 -9.38 -2.83
CA LYS A 2 -10.08 -10.35 -3.71
C LYS A 2 -9.69 -11.76 -3.32
N CYS A 3 -10.66 -12.68 -3.30
CA CYS A 3 -10.39 -14.09 -3.09
C CYS A 3 -9.53 -14.65 -4.25
N PRO A 4 -8.44 -15.38 -3.98
CA PRO A 4 -7.55 -15.89 -5.03
C PRO A 4 -8.21 -17.00 -5.87
N VAL A 5 -9.20 -17.71 -5.31
CA VAL A 5 -9.90 -18.81 -6.00
C VAL A 5 -11.05 -18.30 -6.85
N CYS A 6 -12.00 -17.57 -6.26
CA CYS A 6 -13.24 -17.19 -6.94
C CYS A 6 -13.33 -15.70 -7.35
N ARG A 7 -12.28 -14.91 -7.07
CA ARG A 7 -12.19 -13.47 -7.36
C ARG A 7 -13.27 -12.59 -6.72
N ALA A 8 -14.12 -13.14 -5.85
CA ALA A 8 -15.09 -12.37 -5.10
C ALA A 8 -14.38 -11.31 -4.25
N THR A 9 -14.91 -10.09 -4.28
CA THR A 9 -14.51 -9.02 -3.35
C THR A 9 -14.99 -9.39 -1.97
N TYR A 10 -14.07 -9.43 -1.01
CA TYR A 10 -14.38 -9.74 0.39
C TYR A 10 -13.82 -8.65 1.30
N ARG A 11 -14.56 -8.37 2.39
CA ARG A 11 -14.23 -7.39 3.43
C ARG A 11 -13.96 -8.16 4.72
N SER A 12 -12.80 -7.95 5.32
CA SER A 12 -12.23 -8.72 6.44
C SER A 12 -12.96 -8.63 7.79
N SER A 13 -14.20 -8.13 7.84
CA SER A 13 -14.85 -7.73 9.10
C SER A 13 -15.85 -8.72 9.68
N GLU A 14 -15.82 -10.01 9.33
CA GLU A 14 -16.63 -11.00 10.04
C GLU A 14 -15.72 -11.90 10.87
N LYS A 15 -15.39 -11.41 12.06
CA LYS A 15 -14.98 -12.28 13.18
C LYS A 15 -16.09 -13.32 13.36
N SER A 16 -15.74 -14.60 13.33
CA SER A 16 -16.57 -15.62 13.97
C SER A 16 -16.58 -15.28 15.46
N GLU A 17 -17.74 -14.85 15.96
CA GLU A 17 -18.01 -14.62 17.38
C GLU A 17 -17.91 -15.96 18.13
N ASN A 18 -16.69 -16.38 18.49
CA ASN A 18 -16.52 -17.22 19.66
C ASN A 18 -15.15 -16.98 20.30
N SER A 19 -15.20 -16.57 21.55
CA SER A 19 -14.07 -16.20 22.40
C SER A 19 -13.04 -17.33 22.52
N ASN A 20 -11.75 -16.97 22.39
CA ASN A 20 -10.54 -17.79 22.56
C ASN A 20 -10.04 -18.69 21.42
N SER A 21 -10.57 -18.59 20.18
CA SER A 21 -9.92 -19.23 19.01
C SER A 21 -9.27 -18.20 18.08
N PRO A 22 -8.16 -18.55 17.38
CA PRO A 22 -7.61 -17.71 16.32
C PRO A 22 -8.72 -17.37 15.31
N SER A 23 -8.84 -16.10 14.94
CA SER A 23 -9.87 -15.67 13.99
C SER A 23 -9.61 -16.36 12.64
N THR A 24 -10.49 -17.28 12.27
CA THR A 24 -10.48 -17.93 10.96
C THR A 24 -11.41 -17.19 10.02
N TYR A 25 -10.98 -17.03 8.78
CA TYR A 25 -11.69 -16.25 7.78
C TYR A 25 -11.93 -17.09 6.55
N PHE A 26 -13.18 -17.22 6.11
CA PHE A 26 -13.53 -18.00 4.93
C PHE A 26 -14.17 -17.13 3.85
N CYS A 27 -13.91 -17.46 2.60
CA CYS A 27 -14.60 -16.83 1.48
C CYS A 27 -16.06 -17.29 1.41
N ARG A 28 -17.02 -16.38 1.58
CA ARG A 28 -18.47 -16.71 1.52
C ARG A 28 -18.93 -17.36 0.21
N ARG A 29 -18.20 -17.15 -0.90
CA ARG A 29 -18.60 -17.68 -2.22
C ARG A 29 -18.09 -19.09 -2.50
N CYS A 30 -16.88 -19.43 -2.06
CA CYS A 30 -16.23 -20.69 -2.41
C CYS A 30 -15.72 -21.50 -1.21
N GLY A 31 -15.87 -20.98 0.02
CA GLY A 31 -15.46 -21.67 1.24
C GLY A 31 -13.95 -21.77 1.47
N VAL A 32 -13.10 -21.23 0.58
CA VAL A 32 -11.64 -21.27 0.79
C VAL A 32 -11.25 -20.49 2.04
N ASP A 33 -10.28 -21.03 2.79
CA ASP A 33 -9.65 -20.35 3.92
C ASP A 33 -8.81 -19.15 3.42
N LEU A 34 -9.14 -17.97 3.93
CA LEU A 34 -8.51 -16.70 3.65
C LEU A 34 -7.60 -16.24 4.81
N THR A 35 -7.52 -17.00 5.90
CA THR A 35 -6.74 -16.65 7.09
C THR A 35 -5.26 -16.35 6.74
N PRO A 36 -4.56 -17.17 5.93
CA PRO A 36 -3.19 -16.85 5.52
C PRO A 36 -3.08 -15.55 4.73
N LEU A 37 -4.05 -15.28 3.83
CA LEU A 37 -4.07 -14.07 3.03
C LEU A 37 -4.25 -12.82 3.89
N ILE A 38 -5.13 -12.89 4.90
CA ILE A 38 -5.35 -11.79 5.84
C ILE A 38 -4.11 -11.55 6.68
N HIS A 39 -3.43 -12.60 7.15
CA HIS A 39 -2.17 -12.43 7.87
C HIS A 39 -1.09 -11.76 7.02
N LEU A 40 -0.95 -12.13 5.73
CA LEU A 40 -0.02 -11.46 4.83
C LEU A 40 -0.39 -9.98 4.63
N HIS A 41 -1.69 -9.67 4.50
CA HIS A 41 -2.16 -8.30 4.39
C HIS A 41 -1.86 -7.46 5.65
N ASP A 42 -2.17 -7.99 6.83
CA ASP A 42 -1.89 -7.32 8.11
C ASP A 42 -0.40 -7.11 8.31
N GLN A 43 0.42 -8.11 7.94
CA GLN A 43 1.87 -8.00 7.97
C GLN A 43 2.40 -6.92 7.00
N ALA A 44 1.81 -6.81 5.81
CA ALA A 44 2.15 -5.75 4.85
C ALA A 44 1.85 -4.35 5.42
N ILE A 45 0.68 -4.17 6.05
CA ILE A 45 0.32 -2.92 6.73
C ILE A 45 1.31 -2.61 7.86
N TRP A 46 1.70 -3.61 8.64
CA TRP A 46 2.68 -3.43 9.70
C TRP A 46 4.03 -2.92 9.17
N TYR A 47 4.55 -3.53 8.11
CA TYR A 47 5.77 -3.05 7.46
C TYR A 47 5.64 -1.62 6.93
N HIS A 48 4.49 -1.28 6.32
CA HIS A 48 4.24 0.09 5.86
C HIS A 48 4.22 1.10 7.02
N HIS A 49 3.61 0.76 8.16
CA HIS A 49 3.68 1.61 9.34
C HIS A 49 5.11 1.79 9.85
N GLN A 50 5.93 0.73 9.83
CA GLN A 50 7.36 0.86 10.14
C GLN A 50 8.08 1.80 9.17
N ALA A 51 7.77 1.72 7.87
CA ALA A 51 8.32 2.62 6.87
C ALA A 51 7.99 4.09 7.16
N ILE A 52 6.74 4.38 7.53
CA ILE A 52 6.31 5.73 7.94
C ILE A 52 7.09 6.20 9.16
N GLN A 53 7.29 5.35 10.17
CA GLN A 53 8.08 5.75 11.35
C GLN A 53 9.54 6.01 11.01
N ALA A 54 10.16 5.15 10.20
CA ALA A 54 11.54 5.35 9.74
C ALA A 54 11.70 6.67 8.97
N LEU A 55 10.76 6.97 8.06
CA LEU A 55 10.75 8.22 7.31
C LEU A 55 10.63 9.45 8.23
N ARG A 56 9.78 9.37 9.26
CA ARG A 56 9.66 10.46 10.26
C ARG A 56 10.94 10.68 11.06
N LEU A 57 11.75 9.64 11.23
CA LEU A 57 13.05 9.71 11.88
C LEU A 57 14.17 10.16 10.93
N GLY A 58 13.88 10.34 9.64
CA GLY A 58 14.86 10.70 8.60
C GLY A 58 15.71 9.52 8.11
N ASP A 59 15.33 8.28 8.44
CA ASP A 59 16.00 7.09 7.92
C ASP A 59 15.33 6.62 6.62
N ASP A 60 15.65 7.32 5.53
CA ASP A 60 15.08 7.06 4.21
C ASP A 60 15.39 5.66 3.68
N ARG A 61 16.56 5.10 4.05
CA ARG A 61 16.97 3.76 3.63
C ARG A 61 16.11 2.69 4.29
N GLU A 62 15.91 2.79 5.60
CA GLU A 62 15.05 1.86 6.31
C GLU A 62 13.58 2.04 5.90
N ALA A 63 13.13 3.28 5.67
CA ALA A 63 11.80 3.54 5.15
C ALA A 63 11.55 2.83 3.82
N MET A 64 12.49 2.92 2.88
CA MET A 64 12.41 2.22 1.59
C MET A 64 12.41 0.70 1.78
N HIS A 65 13.34 0.16 2.55
CA HIS A 65 13.40 -1.29 2.80
C HIS A 65 12.10 -1.82 3.43
N ARG A 66 11.50 -1.10 4.37
CA ARG A 66 10.23 -1.49 5.00
C ARG A 66 9.05 -1.37 4.05
N ASN A 67 8.99 -0.32 3.24
CA ASN A 67 7.91 -0.17 2.27
C ASN A 67 8.01 -1.21 1.14
N ASP A 68 9.22 -1.60 0.73
CA ASP A 68 9.44 -2.69 -0.23
C ASP A 68 8.96 -4.04 0.30
N ARG A 69 9.15 -4.31 1.61
CA ARG A 69 8.57 -5.49 2.25
C ARG A 69 7.04 -5.46 2.23
N ALA A 70 6.43 -4.29 2.47
CA ALA A 70 4.98 -4.14 2.38
C ALA A 70 4.47 -4.43 0.96
N LEU A 71 5.10 -3.84 -0.06
CA LEU A 71 4.77 -4.05 -1.47
C LEU A 71 4.99 -5.49 -1.94
N ALA A 72 6.04 -6.16 -1.47
CA ALA A 72 6.31 -7.56 -1.81
C ALA A 72 5.25 -8.53 -1.25
N LEU A 73 4.66 -8.20 -0.09
CA LEU A 73 3.57 -8.98 0.51
C LEU A 73 2.21 -8.63 -0.11
N TYR A 74 1.98 -7.34 -0.38
CA TYR A 74 0.71 -6.87 -0.91
C TYR A 74 0.91 -5.60 -1.75
N ASP A 75 0.95 -5.78 -3.06
CA ASP A 75 1.20 -4.71 -4.05
C ASP A 75 -0.04 -3.85 -4.36
N ASN A 76 -1.23 -4.33 -4.01
CA ASN A 76 -2.51 -3.72 -4.38
C ASN A 76 -3.02 -2.78 -3.27
N HIS A 77 -2.15 -1.89 -2.77
CA HIS A 77 -2.47 -0.87 -1.75
C HIS A 77 -1.98 0.51 -2.17
N ALA A 78 -2.89 1.48 -2.27
CA ALA A 78 -2.56 2.82 -2.79
C ALA A 78 -1.52 3.53 -1.92
N ASP A 79 -1.66 3.48 -0.59
CA ASP A 79 -0.76 4.16 0.34
C ASP A 79 0.69 3.69 0.24
N PHE A 80 0.92 2.42 -0.09
CA PHE A 80 2.27 1.85 -0.21
C PHE A 80 2.99 2.43 -1.43
N HIS A 81 2.27 2.55 -2.55
CA HIS A 81 2.76 3.22 -3.76
C HIS A 81 2.91 4.72 -3.56
N ALA A 82 2.03 5.35 -2.79
CA ALA A 82 2.15 6.77 -2.48
C ALA A 82 3.41 7.09 -1.67
N LEU A 83 3.71 6.24 -0.66
CA LEU A 83 4.94 6.34 0.12
C LEU A 83 6.18 6.00 -0.72
N ALA A 84 6.12 5.00 -1.60
CA ALA A 84 7.20 4.72 -2.53
C ALA A 84 7.52 5.94 -3.40
N GLY A 85 6.50 6.62 -3.91
CA GLY A 85 6.69 7.84 -4.69
C GLY A 85 7.40 8.95 -3.90
N GLN A 86 7.01 9.14 -2.64
CA GLN A 86 7.68 10.09 -1.76
C GLN A 86 9.16 9.72 -1.52
N LEU A 87 9.45 8.44 -1.28
CA LEU A 87 10.80 7.96 -1.02
C LEU A 87 11.71 8.08 -2.26
N TRP A 88 11.20 7.78 -3.45
CA TRP A 88 11.93 8.00 -4.71
C TRP A 88 12.20 9.48 -4.97
N ALA A 89 11.24 10.36 -4.66
CA ALA A 89 11.42 11.80 -4.81
C ALA A 89 12.52 12.34 -3.88
N LEU A 90 12.60 11.84 -2.64
CA LEU A 90 13.69 12.18 -1.71
C LEU A 90 15.07 11.76 -2.22
N GLN A 91 15.14 10.70 -3.03
CA GLN A 91 16.37 10.25 -3.68
C GLN A 91 16.69 11.02 -4.99
N GLY A 92 15.82 11.94 -5.41
CA GLY A 92 15.96 12.67 -6.68
C GLY A 92 15.48 11.89 -7.91
N GLU A 93 14.96 10.67 -7.74
CA GLU A 93 14.48 9.80 -8.81
C GLU A 93 13.03 10.14 -9.18
N LEU A 94 12.82 11.33 -9.74
CA LEU A 94 11.49 11.87 -10.02
C LEU A 94 10.66 11.00 -10.99
N GLY A 95 11.32 10.33 -11.95
CA GLY A 95 10.64 9.41 -12.87
C GLY A 95 10.00 8.22 -12.15
N ALA A 96 10.75 7.60 -11.22
CA ALA A 96 10.24 6.52 -10.38
C ALA A 96 9.14 7.02 -9.42
N ALA A 97 9.32 8.24 -8.88
CA ALA A 97 8.34 8.86 -8.01
C ALA A 97 6.96 9.06 -8.69
N ILE A 98 6.97 9.63 -9.89
CA ILE A 98 5.78 9.85 -10.72
C ILE A 98 5.09 8.52 -11.05
N ALA A 99 5.85 7.50 -11.47
CA ALA A 99 5.29 6.18 -11.77
C ALA A 99 4.60 5.55 -10.55
N ALA A 100 5.21 5.67 -9.36
CA ALA A 100 4.64 5.16 -8.12
C ALA A 100 3.35 5.91 -7.72
N TRP A 101 3.32 7.24 -7.78
CA TRP A 101 2.09 7.99 -7.50
C TRP A 101 0.98 7.72 -8.53
N GLN A 102 1.33 7.52 -9.80
CA GLN A 102 0.35 7.10 -10.82
C GLN A 102 -0.27 5.76 -10.46
N LYS A 103 0.53 4.80 -9.99
CA LYS A 103 0.03 3.51 -9.51
C LYS A 103 -0.88 3.67 -8.29
N ALA A 104 -0.54 4.55 -7.34
CA ALA A 104 -1.41 4.88 -6.21
C ALA A 104 -2.78 5.41 -6.67
N LEU A 105 -2.81 6.31 -7.66
CA LEU A 105 -4.06 6.85 -8.22
C LEU A 105 -4.86 5.82 -9.05
N GLN A 106 -4.19 4.87 -9.73
CA GLN A 106 -4.89 3.76 -10.37
C GLN A 106 -5.66 2.90 -9.36
N LEU A 107 -5.10 2.73 -8.16
CA LEU A 107 -5.69 1.94 -7.07
C LEU A 107 -6.75 2.73 -6.28
N ASN A 108 -6.48 4.00 -6.03
CA ASN A 108 -7.40 4.93 -5.38
C ASN A 108 -7.35 6.29 -6.11
N PRO A 109 -8.28 6.55 -7.04
CA PRO A 109 -8.31 7.81 -7.80
C PRO A 109 -8.43 9.07 -6.96
N GLN A 110 -8.89 8.96 -5.71
CA GLN A 110 -9.06 10.08 -4.77
C GLN A 110 -7.95 10.10 -3.71
N HIS A 111 -6.82 9.42 -3.94
CA HIS A 111 -5.73 9.41 -2.98
C HIS A 111 -5.11 10.81 -2.85
N PRO A 112 -5.23 11.48 -1.69
CA PRO A 112 -4.90 12.90 -1.57
C PRO A 112 -3.41 13.17 -1.81
N THR A 113 -2.53 12.40 -1.15
CA THR A 113 -1.07 12.57 -1.24
C THR A 113 -0.54 12.37 -2.66
N ALA A 114 -0.92 11.27 -3.33
CA ALA A 114 -0.48 10.97 -4.69
C ALA A 114 -0.97 12.02 -5.70
N GLY A 115 -2.21 12.49 -5.57
CA GLY A 115 -2.76 13.55 -6.43
C GLY A 115 -2.00 14.86 -6.29
N THR A 116 -1.77 15.31 -5.05
CA THR A 116 -1.01 16.55 -4.78
C THR A 116 0.41 16.47 -5.31
N PHE A 117 1.13 15.36 -5.06
CA PHE A 117 2.51 15.23 -5.52
C PHE A 117 2.59 15.09 -7.05
N LEU A 118 1.70 14.35 -7.69
CA LEU A 118 1.70 14.29 -9.16
C LEU A 118 1.45 15.64 -9.79
N GLN A 119 0.52 16.44 -9.25
CA GLN A 119 0.32 17.80 -9.74
C GLN A 119 1.58 18.65 -9.57
N PHE A 120 2.23 18.58 -8.40
CA PHE A 120 3.46 19.33 -8.13
C PHE A 120 4.61 18.94 -9.09
N PHE A 121 4.83 17.65 -9.32
CA PHE A 121 5.96 17.15 -10.13
C PHE A 121 5.66 17.01 -11.63
N SER A 122 4.39 17.11 -12.06
CA SER A 122 4.00 17.07 -13.47
C SER A 122 3.86 18.46 -14.10
N ILE A 123 3.94 19.54 -13.32
CA ILE A 123 4.02 20.89 -13.86
C ILE A 123 5.49 21.12 -14.26
N PRO A 124 5.82 21.17 -15.57
CA PRO A 124 7.14 21.63 -15.97
C PRO A 124 7.31 23.05 -15.45
N ASP A 125 8.43 23.26 -14.77
CA ASP A 125 8.91 24.52 -14.24
C ASP A 125 8.58 25.67 -15.21
N LEU A 126 7.74 26.64 -14.80
CA LEU A 126 7.47 27.86 -15.56
C LEU A 126 8.65 28.84 -15.47
N SER A 127 9.89 28.33 -15.52
CA SER A 127 11.12 29.11 -15.54
C SER A 127 11.49 29.60 -16.95
N TYR A 128 10.54 29.57 -17.90
CA TYR A 128 10.67 30.15 -19.24
C TYR A 128 9.50 31.08 -19.62
N LEU A 129 9.17 32.06 -18.77
CA LEU A 129 8.51 33.30 -19.19
C LEU A 129 9.15 34.50 -18.49
#